data_AF-A0A848B0V5-F1
#
_entry.id   AF-A0A848B0V5-F1
#
_cell.length_a   1.000
_cell.length_b   1.000
_cell.length_c   1.000
_cell.angle_alpha   90.00
_cell.angle_beta   90.00
_cell.angle_gamma   90.00
#
_symmetry.space_group_name_H-M   'P 1'
#
loop_
_entity.id
_entity.type
_entity.pdbx_description
1 polymer ?
#
loop_
_entity_poly.entity_id
_entity_poly.type
_entity_poly.pdbx_seq_one_letter_code
_entity_poly.pdbx_strand_id
1 'polypeptide(L)'
;GEFVNNDRAMAAPPWTSLRELEAASRNYEDESQSDNEHEKWLSMLIAPGSSLGGARPKANVLDPEGNLWIAKFPSRADSADTGAWEMVAHQLARQVGLRLPECRLEKFSRNGSTFLTRRFDRNGNRRIHFASAMTLLGKTDGADYQDGTSYLDIAKFIMQYGAQPDADLRELWKRIVFS
;
A
#
# COMPACT_ATOMS: atom_id res chain seq x y z
N GLY A 1 -11.37 3.33 21.93
CA GLY A 1 -12.26 2.22 21.56
C GLY A 1 -11.50 1.31 20.63
N GLU A 2 -11.57 0.00 20.85
CA GLU A 2 -11.02 -0.99 19.93
C GLU A 2 -11.86 -0.96 18.64
N PHE A 3 -11.21 -0.78 17.48
CA PHE A 3 -11.93 -0.72 16.20
C PHE A 3 -11.34 -1.70 15.17
N VAL A 4 -12.26 -2.51 14.65
CA VAL A 4 -12.37 -3.22 13.35
C VAL A 4 -11.45 -4.41 13.04
N ASN A 5 -10.34 -4.66 13.75
CA ASN A 5 -9.70 -5.98 13.65
C ASN A 5 -8.74 -6.24 14.82
N ASN A 6 -9.27 -6.80 15.91
CA ASN A 6 -8.48 -7.26 17.05
C ASN A 6 -8.43 -8.80 17.10
N ASP A 7 -8.68 -9.46 15.96
CA ASP A 7 -8.55 -10.90 15.86
C ASP A 7 -7.07 -11.28 15.76
N ARG A 8 -6.55 -11.93 16.80
CA ARG A 8 -5.20 -12.53 16.78
C ARG A 8 -5.02 -13.55 15.65
N ALA A 9 -6.13 -14.13 15.17
CA ALA A 9 -6.17 -15.01 14.00
C ALA A 9 -5.89 -14.27 12.68
N MET A 10 -6.03 -12.94 12.66
CA MET A 10 -5.76 -12.06 11.52
C MET A 10 -4.51 -11.18 11.76
N ALA A 11 -3.59 -11.66 12.59
CA ALA A 11 -2.31 -11.02 12.78
C ALA A 11 -1.50 -11.06 11.48
N ALA A 12 -0.78 -9.97 11.19
CA ALA A 12 0.10 -9.93 10.04
C ALA A 12 1.18 -11.04 10.17
N PRO A 13 1.32 -11.91 9.17
CA PRO A 13 2.32 -12.98 9.19
C PRO A 13 3.75 -12.43 9.22
N PRO A 14 4.72 -13.23 9.66
CA PRO A 14 6.12 -12.82 9.65
C PRO A 14 6.65 -12.66 8.22
N TRP A 15 7.68 -11.84 8.05
CA TRP A 15 8.38 -11.61 6.78
C TRP A 15 8.87 -12.91 6.12
N THR A 16 9.16 -13.94 6.91
CA THR A 16 9.55 -15.26 6.41
C THR A 16 8.48 -15.92 5.53
N SER A 17 7.20 -15.56 5.70
CA SER A 17 6.08 -16.07 4.91
C SER A 17 5.94 -15.39 3.53
N LEU A 18 6.77 -14.40 3.18
CA LEU A 18 6.62 -13.65 1.93
C LEU A 18 6.64 -14.52 0.67
N ARG A 19 7.49 -15.57 0.65
CA ARG A 19 7.53 -16.51 -0.48
C ARG A 19 6.21 -17.25 -0.66
N GLU A 20 5.60 -17.68 0.44
CA GLU A 20 4.32 -18.39 0.43
C GLU A 20 3.17 -17.46 0.06
N LEU A 21 3.20 -16.21 0.56
CA LEU A 21 2.22 -15.19 0.22
C LEU A 21 2.31 -14.76 -1.26
N GLU A 22 3.50 -14.68 -1.83
CA GLU A 22 3.69 -14.45 -3.27
C GLU A 22 3.08 -15.59 -4.09
N ALA A 23 3.30 -16.85 -3.69
CA ALA A 23 2.70 -18.01 -4.34
C ALA A 23 1.17 -18.02 -4.21
N ALA A 24 0.64 -17.71 -3.01
CA ALA A 24 -0.79 -17.59 -2.75
C ALA A 24 -1.42 -16.49 -3.62
N SER A 25 -0.80 -15.32 -3.67
CA SER A 25 -1.19 -14.20 -4.56
C SER A 25 -1.29 -14.66 -6.01
N ARG A 26 -0.28 -15.39 -6.49
CA ARG A 26 -0.22 -15.86 -7.88
C ARG A 26 -1.30 -16.88 -8.22
N ASN A 27 -1.60 -17.80 -7.30
CA ASN A 27 -2.62 -18.82 -7.48
C ASN A 27 -4.03 -18.24 -7.38
N TYR A 28 -4.23 -17.24 -6.52
CA TYR A 28 -5.50 -16.51 -6.42
C TYR A 28 -5.88 -15.82 -7.74
N GLU A 29 -4.91 -15.28 -8.47
CA GLU A 29 -5.14 -14.68 -9.79
C GLU A 29 -5.33 -15.72 -10.92
N ASP A 30 -5.23 -17.02 -10.63
CA ASP A 30 -5.39 -18.08 -11.63
C ASP A 30 -6.86 -18.50 -11.73
N GLU A 31 -7.53 -18.02 -12.78
CA GLU A 31 -8.96 -18.30 -13.07
C GLU A 31 -9.26 -19.80 -13.31
N SER A 32 -8.24 -20.64 -13.52
CA SER A 32 -8.42 -22.09 -13.69
C SER A 32 -8.58 -22.86 -12.37
N GLN A 33 -8.33 -22.21 -11.23
CA GLN A 33 -8.46 -22.84 -9.91
C GLN A 33 -9.92 -23.05 -9.53
N SER A 34 -10.20 -24.14 -8.81
CA SER A 34 -11.54 -24.39 -8.25
C SER A 34 -11.89 -23.37 -7.15
N ASP A 35 -13.18 -23.14 -6.92
CA ASP A 35 -13.68 -22.23 -5.88
C ASP A 35 -13.10 -22.51 -4.49
N ASN A 36 -12.93 -23.80 -4.12
CA ASN A 36 -12.36 -24.18 -2.82
C ASN A 36 -10.86 -23.80 -2.67
N GLU A 37 -10.07 -23.94 -3.74
CA GLU A 37 -8.67 -23.49 -3.73
C GLU A 37 -8.60 -21.95 -3.74
N HIS A 38 -9.50 -21.28 -4.45
CA HIS A 38 -9.64 -19.81 -4.37
C HIS A 38 -9.93 -19.33 -2.96
N GLU A 39 -10.90 -19.92 -2.26
CA GLU A 39 -11.24 -19.59 -0.88
C GLU A 39 -10.06 -19.80 0.08
N LYS A 40 -9.30 -20.89 -0.10
CA LYS A 40 -8.08 -21.15 0.67
C LYS A 40 -7.03 -20.07 0.46
N TRP A 41 -6.67 -19.72 -0.78
CA TRP A 41 -5.69 -18.66 -1.03
C TRP A 41 -6.19 -17.29 -0.58
N LEU A 42 -7.47 -17.02 -0.76
CA LEU A 42 -8.14 -15.83 -0.27
C LEU A 42 -8.03 -15.72 1.25
N SER A 43 -8.26 -16.80 1.98
CA SER A 43 -8.13 -16.82 3.45
C SER A 43 -6.71 -16.49 3.90
N MET A 44 -5.69 -17.01 3.21
CA MET A 44 -4.27 -16.72 3.48
C MET A 44 -3.89 -15.25 3.21
N LEU A 45 -4.53 -14.62 2.22
CA LEU A 45 -4.25 -13.23 1.85
C LEU A 45 -5.07 -12.22 2.67
N ILE A 46 -6.33 -12.53 3.02
CA ILE A 46 -7.20 -11.67 3.82
C ILE A 46 -6.81 -11.69 5.30
N ALA A 47 -6.45 -12.85 5.86
CA ALA A 47 -6.07 -12.98 7.26
C ALA A 47 -5.01 -11.94 7.70
N PRO A 48 -3.98 -11.58 6.91
CA PRO A 48 -3.07 -10.46 7.17
C PRO A 48 -3.68 -9.05 7.28
N GLY A 49 -4.99 -8.87 7.19
CA GLY A 49 -5.64 -7.55 7.09
C GLY A 49 -5.33 -6.85 5.75
N SER A 50 -5.17 -7.63 4.68
CA SER A 50 -4.97 -7.06 3.36
C SER A 50 -6.25 -6.43 2.83
N SER A 51 -6.09 -5.45 1.93
CA SER A 51 -7.17 -5.05 1.03
C SER A 51 -6.88 -5.73 -0.29
N LEU A 52 -7.83 -6.49 -0.81
CA LEU A 52 -7.79 -7.06 -2.17
C LEU A 52 -8.22 -6.05 -3.24
N GLY A 53 -8.52 -4.81 -2.83
CA GLY A 53 -8.91 -3.75 -3.74
C GLY A 53 -7.70 -3.20 -4.52
N GLY A 54 -7.77 -3.32 -5.85
CA GLY A 54 -6.79 -2.85 -6.83
C GLY A 54 -6.28 -3.97 -7.74
N ALA A 55 -5.60 -3.62 -8.82
CA ALA A 55 -5.11 -4.57 -9.84
C ALA A 55 -4.02 -5.56 -9.36
N ARG A 56 -3.50 -5.43 -8.13
CA ARG A 56 -2.48 -6.33 -7.56
C ARG A 56 -2.76 -6.72 -6.11
N PRO A 57 -2.63 -8.01 -5.75
CA PRO A 57 -2.72 -8.43 -4.36
C PRO A 57 -1.58 -7.85 -3.52
N LYS A 58 -1.93 -7.52 -2.27
CA LYS A 58 -1.02 -6.98 -1.26
C LYS A 58 -1.29 -7.67 0.07
N ALA A 59 -0.32 -7.69 0.98
CA ALA A 59 -0.50 -8.22 2.33
C ALA A 59 0.29 -7.39 3.35
N ASN A 60 -0.16 -7.35 4.61
CA ASN A 60 0.69 -6.84 5.67
C ASN A 60 1.63 -7.94 6.17
N VAL A 61 2.87 -7.61 6.50
CA VAL A 61 3.85 -8.54 7.10
C VAL A 61 4.65 -7.87 8.22
N LEU A 62 5.15 -8.65 9.17
CA LEU A 62 6.01 -8.18 10.26
C LEU A 62 7.49 -8.50 9.98
N ASP A 63 8.36 -7.50 10.09
CA ASP A 63 9.81 -7.74 10.07
C ASP A 63 10.32 -8.37 11.39
N PRO A 64 11.57 -8.86 11.44
CA PRO A 64 12.15 -9.44 12.66
C PRO A 64 12.15 -8.50 13.87
N GLU A 65 12.16 -7.18 13.62
CA GLU A 65 12.09 -6.13 14.63
C GLU A 65 10.65 -5.78 15.05
N GLY A 66 9.64 -6.44 14.49
CA GLY A 66 8.23 -6.25 14.81
C GLY A 66 7.57 -5.02 14.14
N ASN A 67 8.21 -4.42 13.14
CA ASN A 67 7.59 -3.36 12.34
C ASN A 67 6.64 -3.93 11.30
N LEU A 68 5.55 -3.21 11.05
CA LEU A 68 4.55 -3.61 10.07
C LEU A 68 4.85 -3.03 8.69
N TRP A 69 4.84 -3.89 7.68
CA TRP A 69 5.11 -3.60 6.28
C TRP A 69 3.92 -3.99 5.41
N ILE A 70 3.84 -3.40 4.22
CA ILE A 70 2.93 -3.81 3.15
C ILE A 70 3.79 -4.41 2.05
N ALA A 71 3.54 -5.69 1.74
CA ALA A 71 4.08 -6.39 0.59
C ALA A 71 3.13 -6.24 -0.61
N LYS A 72 3.66 -5.86 -1.75
CA LYS A 72 2.95 -5.84 -3.04
C LYS A 72 3.60 -6.89 -3.94
N PHE A 73 2.83 -7.92 -4.28
CA PHE A 73 3.33 -9.08 -5.00
C PHE A 73 3.25 -8.88 -6.52
N PRO A 74 4.13 -9.54 -7.30
CA PRO A 74 4.01 -9.59 -8.75
C PRO A 74 2.68 -10.20 -9.20
N SER A 75 2.01 -9.56 -10.16
CA SER A 75 0.72 -10.02 -10.69
C SER A 75 0.87 -10.82 -11.98
N ARG A 76 -0.11 -11.69 -12.28
CA ARG A 76 -0.28 -12.33 -13.60
C ARG A 76 -0.53 -11.33 -14.71
N ALA A 77 -1.16 -10.20 -14.40
CA ALA A 77 -1.48 -9.15 -15.36
C ALA A 77 -0.28 -8.23 -15.68
N ASP A 78 0.86 -8.42 -15.02
CA ASP A 78 2.03 -7.57 -15.21
C ASP A 78 2.73 -7.83 -16.54
N SER A 79 2.88 -6.78 -17.35
CA SER A 79 3.66 -6.80 -18.59
C SER A 79 5.16 -6.60 -18.36
N ALA A 80 5.56 -6.16 -17.17
CA ALA A 80 6.95 -5.94 -16.75
C ALA A 80 7.08 -6.09 -15.22
N ASP A 81 8.31 -6.20 -14.71
CA ASP A 81 8.58 -6.26 -13.27
C ASP A 81 8.22 -4.93 -12.60
N THR A 82 6.97 -4.81 -12.15
CA THR A 82 6.47 -3.53 -11.67
C THR A 82 6.89 -3.26 -10.23
N GLY A 83 7.16 -4.30 -9.42
CA GLY A 83 7.78 -4.08 -8.11
C GLY A 83 9.14 -3.39 -8.26
N ALA A 84 9.93 -3.78 -9.26
CA ALA A 84 11.17 -3.08 -9.58
C ALA A 84 10.93 -1.63 -10.02
N TRP A 85 9.91 -1.36 -10.84
CA TRP A 85 9.54 0.00 -11.22
C TRP A 85 9.05 0.85 -10.03
N GLU A 86 8.32 0.28 -9.07
CA GLU A 86 7.96 0.98 -7.84
C GLU A 86 9.19 1.36 -7.02
N MET A 87 10.21 0.50 -6.97
CA MET A 87 11.49 0.82 -6.32
C MET A 87 12.23 1.96 -7.04
N VAL A 88 12.28 1.94 -8.37
CA VAL A 88 12.90 3.02 -9.16
C VAL A 88 12.19 4.35 -8.89
N ALA A 89 10.86 4.38 -8.98
CA ALA A 89 10.08 5.59 -8.70
C ALA A 89 10.30 6.09 -7.26
N HIS A 90 10.34 5.18 -6.27
CA HIS A 90 10.62 5.52 -4.87
C HIS A 90 12.01 6.13 -4.69
N GLN A 91 13.04 5.54 -5.30
CA GLN A 91 14.42 6.05 -5.24
C GLN A 91 14.54 7.44 -5.86
N LEU A 92 13.92 7.68 -7.02
CA LEU A 92 13.89 8.99 -7.67
C LEU A 92 13.16 10.03 -6.81
N ALA A 93 11.98 9.66 -6.28
CA ALA A 93 11.20 10.51 -5.40
C ALA A 93 11.97 10.89 -4.12
N ARG A 94 12.74 9.94 -3.55
CA ARG A 94 13.62 10.19 -2.41
C ARG A 94 14.78 11.12 -2.76
N GLN A 95 15.37 10.98 -3.96
CA GLN A 95 16.47 11.85 -4.42
C GLN A 95 16.03 13.31 -4.57
N VAL A 96 14.77 13.56 -4.98
CA VAL A 96 14.21 14.92 -5.02
C VAL A 96 13.66 15.41 -3.68
N GLY A 97 13.90 14.66 -2.59
CA GLY A 97 13.59 15.07 -1.22
C GLY A 97 12.11 14.95 -0.84
N LEU A 98 11.36 14.02 -1.43
CA LEU A 98 10.02 13.67 -0.95
C LEU A 98 10.08 12.86 0.35
N ARG A 99 9.13 13.11 1.25
CA ARG A 99 8.96 12.36 2.50
C ARG A 99 8.28 11.02 2.19
N LEU A 100 9.03 9.92 2.24
CA LEU A 100 8.53 8.60 1.90
C LEU A 100 8.78 7.61 3.05
N PRO A 101 7.90 6.61 3.23
CA PRO A 101 8.20 5.50 4.12
C PRO A 101 9.41 4.71 3.61
N GLU A 102 10.06 4.00 4.53
CA GLU A 102 11.09 3.01 4.20
C GLU A 102 10.52 1.96 3.22
N CYS A 103 11.33 1.54 2.25
CA CYS A 103 10.94 0.50 1.31
C CYS A 103 12.09 -0.50 1.10
N ARG A 104 11.74 -1.71 0.64
CA ARG A 104 12.66 -2.76 0.20
C ARG A 104 12.13 -3.42 -1.06
N LEU A 105 13.03 -4.02 -1.82
CA LEU A 105 12.70 -4.82 -3.00
C LEU A 105 13.28 -6.22 -2.78
N GLU A 106 12.41 -7.22 -2.79
CA GLU A 106 12.79 -8.61 -2.59
C GLU A 106 12.38 -9.45 -3.79
N LYS A 107 13.16 -10.47 -4.10
CA LYS A 107 12.87 -11.38 -5.21
C LYS A 107 12.76 -12.81 -4.72
N PHE A 108 11.55 -13.36 -4.74
CA PHE A 108 11.31 -14.72 -4.28
C PHE A 108 11.17 -15.71 -5.43
N SER A 109 10.77 -15.27 -6.62
CA SER A 109 10.63 -16.12 -7.79
C SER A 109 11.08 -15.44 -9.08
N ARG A 110 10.91 -16.15 -10.20
CA ARG A 110 11.09 -15.60 -11.54
C ARG A 110 9.94 -14.70 -12.01
N ASN A 111 8.86 -14.62 -11.23
CA ASN A 111 7.62 -13.95 -11.63
C ASN A 111 7.67 -12.42 -11.49
N GLY A 112 8.73 -11.89 -10.86
CA GLY A 112 8.93 -10.46 -10.65
C GLY A 112 9.48 -10.20 -9.26
N SER A 113 9.50 -8.93 -8.88
CA SER A 113 9.98 -8.48 -7.58
C SER A 113 8.80 -8.09 -6.68
N THR A 114 8.87 -8.48 -5.41
CA THR A 114 7.94 -8.05 -4.37
C THR A 114 8.42 -6.73 -3.77
N PHE A 115 7.61 -5.68 -3.89
CA PHE A 115 7.92 -4.36 -3.34
C PHE A 115 7.31 -4.21 -1.94
N LEU A 116 8.15 -3.87 -0.97
CA LEU A 116 7.80 -3.76 0.44
C LEU A 116 7.88 -2.32 0.87
N THR A 117 6.84 -1.81 1.54
CA THR A 117 6.84 -0.48 2.15
C THR A 117 6.44 -0.53 3.61
N ARG A 118 7.24 0.09 4.48
CA ARG A 118 6.95 0.17 5.91
C ARG A 118 5.72 1.05 6.11
N ARG A 119 4.82 0.63 7.01
CA ARG A 119 3.60 1.38 7.28
C ARG A 119 3.91 2.66 8.04
N PHE A 120 3.60 3.81 7.43
CA PHE A 120 3.74 5.13 8.07
C PHE A 120 2.72 5.36 9.19
N ASP A 121 1.62 4.61 9.20
CA ASP A 121 0.55 4.73 10.19
C ASP A 121 0.80 3.88 11.46
N ARG A 122 2.05 3.46 11.68
CA ARG A 122 2.49 2.65 12.82
C ARG A 122 3.75 3.22 13.45
N ASN A 123 3.78 3.23 14.78
CA ASN A 123 4.97 3.48 15.59
C ASN A 123 4.99 2.45 16.74
N GLY A 124 5.71 1.35 16.52
CA GLY A 124 5.57 0.14 17.34
C GLY A 124 4.11 -0.33 17.39
N ASN A 125 3.60 -0.56 18.59
CA ASN A 125 2.20 -0.96 18.80
C ASN A 125 1.20 0.21 18.67
N ARG A 126 1.67 1.45 18.52
CA ARG A 126 0.79 2.62 18.39
C ARG A 126 0.37 2.81 16.95
N ARG A 127 -0.94 2.92 16.73
CA ARG A 127 -1.52 3.38 15.46
C ARG A 127 -1.52 4.91 15.39
N ILE A 128 -1.10 5.44 14.26
CA ILE A 128 -1.19 6.86 13.93
C ILE A 128 -2.44 7.03 13.05
N HIS A 129 -3.35 7.93 13.44
CA HIS A 129 -4.55 8.19 12.65
C HIS A 129 -4.19 8.97 11.39
N PHE A 130 -4.80 8.58 10.27
CA PHE A 130 -4.68 9.26 8.99
C PHE A 130 -6.00 9.10 8.22
N ALA A 131 -6.22 10.00 7.26
CA ALA A 131 -7.33 9.93 6.32
C ALA A 131 -6.80 10.29 4.93
N SER A 132 -7.41 9.74 3.87
CA SER A 132 -7.06 10.10 2.51
C SER A 132 -7.61 11.48 2.15
N ALA A 133 -7.01 12.14 1.15
CA ALA A 133 -7.55 13.39 0.61
C ALA A 133 -8.99 13.20 0.11
N MET A 134 -9.30 12.06 -0.52
CA MET A 134 -10.65 11.71 -0.94
C MET A 134 -11.65 11.74 0.22
N THR A 135 -11.33 11.09 1.34
CA THR A 135 -12.20 11.11 2.54
C THR A 135 -12.34 12.52 3.12
N LEU A 136 -11.25 13.26 3.23
CA LEU A 136 -11.25 14.61 3.83
C LEU A 136 -12.00 15.64 2.96
N LEU A 137 -12.00 15.45 1.64
CA LEU A 137 -12.72 16.29 0.69
C LEU A 137 -14.15 15.82 0.42
N GLY A 138 -14.60 14.73 1.07
CA GLY A 138 -15.93 14.15 0.85
C GLY A 138 -16.14 13.63 -0.58
N LYS A 139 -15.07 13.23 -1.26
CA LYS A 139 -15.09 12.69 -2.62
C LYS A 139 -15.28 11.17 -2.59
N THR A 140 -15.75 10.63 -3.70
CA THR A 140 -15.92 9.17 -3.90
C THR A 140 -14.89 8.64 -4.89
N ASP A 141 -14.72 7.33 -4.91
CA ASP A 141 -13.87 6.69 -5.92
C ASP A 141 -14.39 7.00 -7.33
N GLY A 142 -13.48 7.22 -8.27
CA GLY A 142 -13.79 7.72 -9.63
C GLY A 142 -13.96 9.24 -9.75
N ALA A 143 -13.86 10.01 -8.66
CA ALA A 143 -13.80 11.47 -8.73
C ALA A 143 -12.54 11.92 -9.48
N ASP A 144 -12.73 12.77 -10.49
CA ASP A 144 -11.65 13.23 -11.37
C ASP A 144 -11.83 14.69 -11.80
N TYR A 145 -11.02 15.16 -12.76
CA TYR A 145 -11.11 16.54 -13.22
C TYR A 145 -12.45 16.89 -13.88
N GLN A 146 -13.23 15.91 -14.36
CA GLN A 146 -14.53 16.13 -15.00
C GLN A 146 -15.58 16.55 -13.99
N ASP A 147 -15.43 16.14 -12.72
CA ASP A 147 -16.29 16.58 -11.62
C ASP A 147 -15.78 17.87 -10.92
N GLY A 148 -14.70 18.46 -11.46
CA GLY A 148 -14.04 19.64 -10.93
C GLY A 148 -13.05 19.37 -9.79
N THR A 149 -12.76 18.12 -9.44
CA THR A 149 -11.74 17.77 -8.45
C THR A 149 -10.36 18.21 -8.91
N SER A 150 -9.63 18.91 -8.05
CA SER A 150 -8.31 19.44 -8.37
C SER A 150 -7.36 19.41 -7.19
N TYR A 151 -6.06 19.52 -7.47
CA TYR A 151 -5.04 19.74 -6.43
C TYR A 151 -5.30 21.02 -5.61
N LEU A 152 -6.04 21.98 -6.14
CA LEU A 152 -6.40 23.19 -5.41
C LEU A 152 -7.36 22.89 -4.25
N ASP A 153 -8.17 21.85 -4.34
CA ASP A 153 -9.06 21.44 -3.24
C ASP A 153 -8.25 20.87 -2.08
N ILE A 154 -7.22 20.06 -2.39
CA ILE A 154 -6.27 19.56 -1.40
C ILE A 154 -5.49 20.73 -0.77
N ALA A 155 -5.02 21.69 -1.58
CA ALA A 155 -4.30 22.86 -1.09
C ALA A 155 -5.17 23.71 -0.16
N LYS A 156 -6.43 24.00 -0.54
CA LYS A 156 -7.40 24.72 0.31
C LYS A 156 -7.63 23.99 1.64
N PHE A 157 -7.78 22.67 1.60
CA PHE A 157 -7.93 21.87 2.82
C PHE A 157 -6.71 21.99 3.75
N ILE A 158 -5.49 21.87 3.20
CA ILE A 158 -4.24 22.04 3.96
C ILE A 158 -4.14 23.46 4.56
N MET A 159 -4.51 24.49 3.80
CA MET A 159 -4.48 25.88 4.30
C MET A 159 -5.45 26.11 5.45
N GLN A 160 -6.62 25.47 5.42
CA GLN A 160 -7.66 25.67 6.42
C GLN A 160 -7.48 24.81 7.68
N TYR A 161 -7.00 23.57 7.52
CA TYR A 161 -6.98 22.56 8.60
C TYR A 161 -5.61 21.92 8.86
N GLY A 162 -4.60 22.23 8.05
CA GLY A 162 -3.27 21.63 8.16
C GLY A 162 -2.53 22.09 9.41
N ALA A 163 -1.79 21.17 10.05
CA ALA A 163 -0.97 21.48 11.22
C ALA A 163 0.29 22.28 10.86
N GLN A 164 0.84 22.06 9.65
CA GLN A 164 2.01 22.78 9.13
C GLN A 164 1.79 23.19 7.66
N PRO A 165 0.84 24.10 7.36
CA PRO A 165 0.39 24.37 6.00
C PRO A 165 1.52 24.69 5.01
N ASP A 166 2.48 25.54 5.39
CA ASP A 166 3.60 25.90 4.51
C ASP A 166 4.50 24.70 4.14
N ALA A 167 4.77 23.82 5.11
CA ALA A 167 5.59 22.63 4.86
C ALA A 167 4.82 21.60 4.03
N ASP A 168 3.53 21.42 4.32
CA ASP A 168 2.67 20.44 3.65
C ASP A 168 2.31 20.86 2.23
N LEU A 169 2.11 22.16 1.96
CA LEU A 169 1.93 22.70 0.61
C LEU A 169 3.18 22.54 -0.26
N ARG A 170 4.39 22.75 0.30
CA ARG A 170 5.64 22.48 -0.42
C ARG A 170 5.80 20.99 -0.74
N GLU A 171 5.42 20.12 0.20
CA GLU A 171 5.43 18.68 -0.01
C GLU A 171 4.42 18.25 -1.09
N LEU A 172 3.20 18.79 -1.06
CA LEU A 172 2.18 18.57 -2.09
C LEU A 172 2.68 19.02 -3.47
N TRP A 173 3.24 20.23 -3.56
CA TRP A 173 3.77 20.76 -4.82
C TRP A 173 4.86 19.88 -5.41
N LYS A 174 5.85 19.45 -4.60
CA LYS A 174 6.89 18.52 -5.07
C LYS A 174 6.31 17.22 -5.61
N ARG A 175 5.24 16.69 -5.00
CA ARG A 175 4.57 15.45 -5.45
C ARG A 175 3.86 15.65 -6.78
N ILE A 176 3.19 16.79 -6.96
CA ILE A 176 2.52 17.14 -8.21
C ILE A 176 3.55 17.25 -9.35
N VAL A 177 4.67 17.94 -9.12
CA VAL A 177 5.71 18.11 -10.17
C VAL A 177 6.44 16.81 -10.48
N PHE A 178 6.55 15.89 -9.52
CA PHE A 178 7.18 14.58 -9.73
C PHE A 178 6.29 13.59 -10.50
N SER A 179 4.97 13.71 -10.38
CA SER A 179 3.98 12.77 -10.95
C SER A 179 3.74 13.03 -12.43
#